data_AF-A0A8J4D189-F1
#
_entry.id   AF-A0A8J4D189-F1
#
_cell.length_a   1.000
_cell.length_b   1.000
_cell.length_c   1.000
_cell.angle_alpha   90.00
_cell.angle_beta   90.00
_cell.angle_gamma   90.00
#
_symmetry.space_group_name_H-M   'P 1'
#
loop_
_entity.id
_entity.type
_entity.pdbx_description
1 polymer ?
#
loop_
_entity_poly.entity_id
_entity_poly.type
_entity_poly.pdbx_seq_one_letter_code
_entity_poly.pdbx_strand_id
1 'polypeptide(L)'
;MQKLVSANPALAKQPDFRSIMELRSLDVIATRIWFDRRVATRYPANVLSGFETTAGATFFNLNDLQDEYRNEPGTVISADFYHANSLLPLSDQEIVDRVVSHVATCEPGFKGAKVTDSIVLRFPKAVTHFSPGSYQHRPFQATTIPNVFMAGDWVKGVPHGANGLSQERAYVTGLSAANLVISRLDRGGQPAQILDVEPDEPHIAAARAAVRGLREVAAAAGLRSPFL
;
A
#
# COMPACT_ATOMS: atom_id res chain seq x y z
N MET A 1 -0.69 13.74 -8.12
CA MET A 1 0.26 14.12 -9.19
C MET A 1 -0.41 14.39 -10.53
N GLN A 2 -1.20 13.47 -11.10
CA GLN A 2 -1.85 13.65 -12.42
C GLN A 2 -2.59 14.99 -12.58
N LYS A 3 -3.38 15.40 -11.57
CA LYS A 3 -4.03 16.73 -11.55
C LYS A 3 -3.05 17.90 -11.71
N LEU A 4 -1.87 17.83 -11.09
CA LEU A 4 -0.83 18.86 -11.21
C LEU A 4 -0.23 18.89 -12.61
N VAL A 5 0.04 17.72 -13.20
CA VAL A 5 0.56 17.63 -14.58
C VAL A 5 -0.45 18.19 -15.57
N SER A 6 -1.74 17.86 -15.43
CA SER A 6 -2.80 18.39 -16.30
C SER A 6 -3.00 19.90 -16.15
N ALA A 7 -2.82 20.44 -14.94
CA ALA A 7 -3.02 21.86 -14.67
C ALA A 7 -1.79 22.74 -15.00
N ASN A 8 -0.61 22.15 -15.22
CA ASN A 8 0.64 22.88 -15.39
C ASN A 8 1.28 22.60 -16.77
N PRO A 9 1.25 23.56 -17.71
CA PRO A 9 1.84 23.39 -19.04
C PRO A 9 3.35 23.10 -19.04
N ALA A 10 4.09 23.58 -18.04
CA ALA A 10 5.53 23.31 -17.93
C ALA A 10 5.78 21.83 -17.57
N LEU A 11 5.00 21.27 -16.63
CA LEU A 11 5.07 19.84 -16.30
C LEU A 11 4.57 18.98 -17.46
N ALA A 12 3.50 19.39 -18.14
CA ALA A 12 2.93 18.65 -19.27
C ALA A 12 3.91 18.51 -20.46
N LYS A 13 4.92 19.37 -20.59
CA LYS A 13 5.95 19.25 -21.64
C LYS A 13 7.03 18.21 -21.30
N GLN A 14 7.17 17.83 -20.04
CA GLN A 14 8.21 16.92 -19.60
C GLN A 14 7.79 15.44 -19.78
N PRO A 15 8.58 14.60 -20.47
CA PRO A 15 8.22 13.19 -20.71
C PRO A 15 8.00 12.37 -19.43
N ASP A 16 8.86 12.53 -18.43
CA ASP A 16 8.80 11.83 -17.14
C ASP A 16 7.53 12.19 -16.34
N PHE A 17 7.05 13.43 -16.44
CA PHE A 17 5.78 13.83 -15.83
C PHE A 17 4.57 13.34 -16.63
N ARG A 18 4.64 13.35 -17.97
CA ARG A 18 3.55 12.82 -18.82
C ARG A 18 3.35 11.31 -18.62
N SER A 19 4.42 10.54 -18.44
CA SER A 19 4.31 9.09 -18.21
C SER A 19 3.43 8.73 -17.01
N ILE A 20 3.34 9.61 -16.01
CA ILE A 20 2.50 9.43 -14.81
C ILE A 20 1.00 9.36 -15.16
N MET A 21 0.59 9.92 -16.30
CA MET A 21 -0.81 9.87 -16.74
C MET A 21 -1.29 8.44 -17.03
N GLU A 22 -0.36 7.50 -17.31
CA GLU A 22 -0.66 6.08 -17.53
C GLU A 22 -0.76 5.28 -16.22
N LEU A 23 -0.41 5.87 -15.08
CA LEU A 23 -0.53 5.20 -13.78
C LEU A 23 -2.00 5.13 -13.35
N ARG A 24 -2.41 3.95 -12.90
CA ARG A 24 -3.72 3.71 -12.31
C ARG A 24 -3.66 3.78 -10.79
N SER A 25 -4.81 3.98 -10.18
CA SER A 25 -5.00 3.95 -8.73
C SER A 25 -6.10 2.97 -8.37
N LEU A 26 -6.10 2.47 -7.14
CA LEU A 26 -7.17 1.68 -6.57
C LEU A 26 -7.98 2.53 -5.61
N ASP A 27 -9.27 2.20 -5.52
CA ASP A 27 -10.18 2.80 -4.57
C ASP A 27 -10.13 2.02 -3.24
N VAL A 28 -10.29 2.74 -2.13
CA VAL A 28 -10.29 2.18 -0.78
C VAL A 28 -11.55 2.65 -0.04
N ILE A 29 -12.14 1.76 0.74
CA ILE A 29 -13.16 2.11 1.74
C ILE A 29 -12.60 1.74 3.10
N ALA A 30 -12.63 2.67 4.05
CA ALA A 30 -12.28 2.42 5.43
C ALA A 30 -13.52 2.47 6.30
N THR A 31 -13.64 1.54 7.24
CA THR A 31 -14.76 1.52 8.20
C THR A 31 -14.24 1.59 9.62
N ARG A 32 -15.07 2.15 10.50
CA ARG A 32 -14.97 1.95 11.94
C ARG A 32 -16.33 1.53 12.47
N ILE A 33 -16.40 0.45 13.23
CA ILE A 33 -17.65 -0.14 13.67
C ILE A 33 -17.56 -0.43 15.17
N TRP A 34 -18.53 0.08 15.92
CA TRP A 34 -18.71 -0.17 17.34
C TRP A 34 -19.81 -1.22 17.53
N PHE A 35 -19.54 -2.18 18.41
CA PHE A 35 -20.48 -3.23 18.77
C PHE A 35 -21.06 -3.01 20.18
N ASP A 36 -22.19 -3.66 20.46
CA ASP A 36 -22.90 -3.59 21.75
C ASP A 36 -22.19 -4.33 22.89
N ARG A 37 -21.26 -5.24 22.56
CA ARG A 37 -20.54 -6.07 23.54
C ARG A 37 -19.09 -6.27 23.13
N ARG A 38 -18.29 -6.65 24.13
CA ARG A 38 -16.93 -7.15 23.89
C ARG A 38 -16.97 -8.52 23.23
N VAL A 39 -16.15 -8.67 22.21
CA VAL A 39 -15.89 -9.87 21.44
C VAL A 39 -14.39 -10.08 21.44
N ALA A 40 -13.93 -11.19 22.02
CA ALA A 40 -12.54 -11.59 21.96
C ALA A 40 -12.22 -12.11 20.54
N THR A 41 -11.08 -11.67 19.98
CA THR A 41 -10.57 -12.14 18.70
C THR A 41 -9.31 -12.97 18.92
N ARG A 42 -9.06 -13.98 18.08
CA ARG A 42 -7.84 -14.80 18.21
C ARG A 42 -6.58 -13.95 18.03
N TYR A 43 -6.63 -13.06 17.04
CA TYR A 43 -5.58 -12.09 16.75
C TYR A 43 -6.20 -10.69 16.68
N PRO A 44 -5.44 -9.65 17.00
CA PRO A 44 -5.94 -8.28 16.92
C PRO A 44 -6.05 -7.77 15.48
N ALA A 45 -5.47 -8.48 14.51
CA ALA A 45 -5.55 -8.16 13.09
C ALA A 45 -5.70 -9.43 12.27
N ASN A 46 -6.50 -9.37 11.20
CA ASN A 46 -6.65 -10.47 10.26
C ASN A 46 -7.03 -9.97 8.85
N VAL A 47 -6.98 -10.88 7.88
CA VAL A 47 -7.37 -10.63 6.49
C VAL A 47 -8.75 -11.23 6.23
N LEU A 48 -9.61 -10.46 5.59
CA LEU A 48 -10.91 -10.87 5.06
C LEU A 48 -10.74 -11.08 3.55
N SER A 49 -10.47 -12.32 3.14
CA SER A 49 -10.19 -12.70 1.74
C SER A 49 -11.18 -13.72 1.24
N GLY A 50 -11.52 -13.64 -0.06
CA GLY A 50 -12.41 -14.59 -0.74
C GLY A 50 -13.91 -14.31 -0.56
N PHE A 51 -14.27 -13.18 0.03
CA PHE A 51 -15.66 -12.76 0.17
C PHE A 51 -16.14 -11.90 -1.00
N GLU A 52 -15.33 -10.91 -1.39
CA GLU A 52 -15.61 -10.05 -2.54
C GLU A 52 -14.83 -10.56 -3.75
N THR A 53 -15.45 -10.52 -4.94
CA THR A 53 -14.82 -11.02 -6.17
C THR A 53 -13.55 -10.25 -6.55
N THR A 54 -13.55 -8.93 -6.34
CA THR A 54 -12.48 -8.03 -6.80
C THR A 54 -11.74 -7.33 -5.67
N ALA A 55 -12.25 -7.41 -4.44
CA ALA A 55 -11.71 -6.68 -3.29
C ALA A 55 -11.21 -7.66 -2.23
N GLY A 56 -10.14 -7.25 -1.56
CA GLY A 56 -9.71 -7.86 -0.31
C GLY A 56 -9.91 -6.87 0.83
N ALA A 57 -10.09 -7.36 2.04
CA ALA A 57 -10.14 -6.49 3.20
C ALA A 57 -9.22 -6.96 4.32
N THR A 58 -8.89 -6.05 5.22
CA THR A 58 -8.28 -6.35 6.52
C THR A 58 -9.24 -5.93 7.61
N PHE A 59 -9.21 -6.60 8.76
CA PHE A 59 -9.85 -6.10 9.98
C PHE A 59 -8.84 -5.97 11.11
N PHE A 60 -9.07 -4.99 11.97
CA PHE A 60 -8.27 -4.66 13.14
C PHE A 60 -9.19 -4.49 14.34
N ASN A 61 -8.98 -5.27 15.39
CA ASN A 61 -9.59 -5.05 16.70
C ASN A 61 -8.86 -3.89 17.38
N LEU A 62 -9.48 -2.71 17.35
CA LEU A 62 -8.84 -1.48 17.82
C LEU A 62 -8.69 -1.45 19.33
N ASN A 63 -9.52 -2.17 20.08
CA ASN A 63 -9.38 -2.21 21.53
C ASN A 63 -8.04 -2.82 21.97
N ASP A 64 -7.50 -3.74 21.17
CA ASP A 64 -6.24 -4.42 21.46
C ASP A 64 -5.02 -3.65 20.89
N LEU A 65 -5.26 -2.82 19.87
CA LEU A 65 -4.20 -2.15 19.09
C LEU A 65 -4.01 -0.67 19.44
N GLN A 66 -5.03 -0.01 20.00
CA GLN A 66 -5.04 1.44 20.16
C GLN A 66 -5.58 1.84 21.54
N ASP A 67 -4.78 2.62 22.27
CA ASP A 67 -5.09 3.03 23.65
C ASP A 67 -6.41 3.82 23.76
N GLU A 68 -6.74 4.61 22.74
CA GLU A 68 -7.99 5.38 22.66
C GLU A 68 -9.23 4.49 22.80
N TYR A 69 -9.21 3.29 22.23
CA TYR A 69 -10.36 2.36 22.23
C TYR A 69 -10.26 1.28 23.30
N ARG A 70 -9.16 1.23 24.06
CA ARG A 70 -8.88 0.14 25.01
C ARG A 70 -10.01 -0.11 26.00
N ASN A 71 -10.69 0.95 26.46
CA ASN A 71 -11.71 0.90 27.52
C ASN A 71 -13.15 1.05 27.03
N GLU A 72 -13.40 1.01 25.72
CA GLU A 72 -14.77 1.06 25.15
C GLU A 72 -15.65 -0.07 25.71
N PRO A 73 -16.94 0.14 26.03
CA PRO A 73 -17.77 -0.92 26.60
C PRO A 73 -18.01 -2.09 25.62
N GLY A 74 -17.95 -1.82 24.32
CA GLY A 74 -18.08 -2.80 23.25
C GLY A 74 -16.81 -2.94 22.42
N THR A 75 -16.79 -3.94 21.54
CA THR A 75 -15.66 -4.08 20.61
C THR A 75 -15.70 -2.97 19.56
N VAL A 76 -14.54 -2.39 19.26
CA VAL A 76 -14.37 -1.42 18.16
C VAL A 76 -13.44 -2.03 17.15
N ILE A 77 -13.89 -2.16 15.91
CA ILE A 77 -13.05 -2.63 14.81
C ILE A 77 -12.87 -1.56 13.75
N SER A 78 -11.76 -1.63 13.04
CA SER A 78 -11.62 -1.01 11.73
C SER A 78 -11.52 -2.11 10.69
N ALA A 79 -12.22 -1.95 9.57
CA ALA A 79 -12.07 -2.86 8.43
C ALA A 79 -12.02 -2.08 7.12
N ASP A 80 -11.01 -2.38 6.32
CA ASP A 80 -10.68 -1.60 5.13
C ASP A 80 -10.71 -2.48 3.90
N PHE A 81 -11.52 -2.10 2.91
CA PHE A 81 -11.56 -2.75 1.59
C PHE A 81 -10.55 -2.08 0.65
N TYR A 82 -9.72 -2.90 0.02
CA TYR A 82 -8.79 -2.53 -1.04
C TYR A 82 -9.31 -3.01 -2.39
N HIS A 83 -9.08 -2.22 -3.45
CA HIS A 83 -9.71 -2.45 -4.76
C HIS A 83 -11.25 -2.40 -4.66
N ALA A 84 -11.76 -1.44 -3.90
CA ALA A 84 -13.16 -1.32 -3.53
C ALA A 84 -14.04 -0.69 -4.64
N ASN A 85 -13.58 -0.67 -5.89
CA ASN A 85 -14.24 0.06 -6.98
C ASN A 85 -15.72 -0.30 -7.16
N SER A 86 -16.07 -1.59 -7.04
CA SER A 86 -17.45 -2.10 -7.13
C SER A 86 -18.27 -1.83 -5.87
N LEU A 87 -17.61 -1.56 -4.73
CA LEU A 87 -18.24 -1.31 -3.43
C LEU A 87 -18.51 0.18 -3.20
N LEU A 88 -17.74 1.09 -3.81
CA LEU A 88 -17.87 2.54 -3.62
C LEU A 88 -19.31 3.07 -3.76
N PRO A 89 -20.12 2.61 -4.74
CA PRO A 89 -21.50 3.10 -4.93
C PRO A 89 -22.49 2.61 -3.88
N LEU A 90 -22.14 1.60 -3.09
CA LEU A 90 -23.04 1.04 -2.06
C LEU A 90 -23.28 2.05 -0.94
N SER A 91 -24.43 1.94 -0.28
CA SER A 91 -24.74 2.71 0.93
C SER A 91 -23.83 2.32 2.10
N ASP A 92 -23.72 3.19 3.09
CA ASP A 92 -22.93 2.92 4.31
C ASP A 92 -23.40 1.64 5.00
N GLN A 93 -24.72 1.43 5.08
CA GLN A 93 -25.29 0.24 5.69
C GLN A 93 -24.90 -1.05 4.95
N GLU A 94 -24.95 -1.05 3.61
CA GLU A 94 -24.53 -2.21 2.81
C GLU A 94 -23.05 -2.54 3.00
N ILE A 95 -22.19 -1.52 3.17
CA ILE A 95 -20.77 -1.72 3.49
C ILE A 95 -20.60 -2.32 4.88
N VAL A 96 -21.29 -1.77 5.89
CA VAL A 96 -21.25 -2.25 7.28
C VAL A 96 -21.73 -3.69 7.36
N ASP A 97 -22.85 -4.02 6.71
CA ASP A 97 -23.42 -5.38 6.70
C ASP A 97 -22.45 -6.40 6.09
N ARG A 98 -21.74 -6.03 5.03
CA ARG A 98 -20.67 -6.85 4.43
C ARG A 98 -19.53 -7.08 5.42
N VAL A 99 -19.00 -6.02 6.04
CA VAL A 99 -17.93 -6.15 7.04
C VAL A 99 -18.36 -7.07 8.17
N VAL A 100 -19.54 -6.85 8.75
CA VAL A 100 -20.07 -7.66 9.85
C VAL A 100 -20.21 -9.13 9.43
N SER A 101 -20.73 -9.39 8.23
CA SER A 101 -20.85 -10.75 7.69
C SER A 101 -19.49 -11.44 7.51
N HIS A 102 -18.51 -10.75 6.93
CA HIS A 102 -17.16 -11.28 6.71
C HIS A 102 -16.45 -11.56 8.04
N VAL A 103 -16.49 -10.60 8.97
CA VAL A 103 -15.87 -10.71 10.29
C VAL A 103 -16.53 -11.82 11.10
N ALA A 104 -17.86 -11.94 11.11
CA ALA A 104 -18.55 -13.02 11.82
C ALA A 104 -18.28 -14.42 11.22
N THR A 105 -17.84 -14.49 9.96
CA THR A 105 -17.40 -15.73 9.34
C THR A 105 -15.99 -16.11 9.80
N CYS A 106 -15.06 -15.15 9.84
CA CYS A 106 -13.67 -15.38 10.27
C CYS A 106 -13.53 -15.51 11.79
N GLU A 107 -14.31 -14.75 12.55
CA GLU A 107 -14.30 -14.67 14.01
C GLU A 107 -15.75 -14.89 14.52
N PRO A 108 -16.17 -16.15 14.74
CA PRO A 108 -17.56 -16.49 15.08
C PRO A 108 -18.11 -15.81 16.32
N GLY A 109 -17.25 -15.27 17.20
CA GLY A 109 -17.65 -14.49 18.37
C GLY A 109 -18.47 -13.24 18.04
N PHE A 110 -18.35 -12.69 16.84
CA PHE A 110 -19.15 -11.56 16.36
C PHE A 110 -20.57 -11.95 15.94
N LYS A 111 -20.89 -13.24 15.81
CA LYS A 111 -22.27 -13.67 15.48
C LYS A 111 -23.23 -13.19 16.58
N GLY A 112 -24.29 -12.50 16.15
CA GLY A 112 -25.30 -11.93 17.04
C GLY A 112 -24.85 -10.70 17.84
N ALA A 113 -23.61 -10.21 17.67
CA ALA A 113 -23.24 -8.88 18.16
C ALA A 113 -23.96 -7.82 17.33
N LYS A 114 -24.42 -6.75 17.97
CA LYS A 114 -25.15 -5.66 17.30
C LYS A 114 -24.24 -4.48 17.08
N VAL A 115 -24.32 -3.89 15.90
CA VAL A 115 -23.67 -2.61 15.61
C VAL A 115 -24.41 -1.51 16.36
N THR A 116 -23.69 -0.73 17.16
CA THR A 116 -24.23 0.42 17.90
C THR A 116 -23.90 1.74 17.21
N ASP A 117 -22.77 1.81 16.51
CA ASP A 117 -22.36 2.96 15.72
C ASP A 117 -21.40 2.55 14.60
N SER A 118 -21.30 3.36 13.55
CA SER A 118 -20.39 3.12 12.44
C SER A 118 -20.00 4.38 11.68
N ILE A 119 -18.79 4.37 11.14
CA ILE A 119 -18.26 5.39 10.22
C ILE A 119 -17.78 4.68 8.96
N VAL A 120 -18.16 5.20 7.79
CA VAL A 120 -17.70 4.72 6.48
C VAL A 120 -17.04 5.87 5.72
N LEU A 121 -15.77 5.71 5.38
CA LEU A 121 -14.99 6.67 4.61
C LEU A 121 -14.63 6.09 3.25
N ARG A 122 -14.81 6.88 2.18
CA ARG A 122 -14.53 6.48 0.80
C ARG A 122 -13.36 7.28 0.24
N PHE A 123 -12.36 6.57 -0.26
CA PHE A 123 -11.15 7.16 -0.82
C PHE A 123 -10.97 6.70 -2.27
N PRO A 124 -11.58 7.41 -3.24
CA PRO A 124 -11.36 7.12 -4.65
C PRO A 124 -9.92 7.47 -5.04
N LYS A 125 -9.28 6.59 -5.82
CA LYS A 125 -7.90 6.72 -6.30
C LYS A 125 -6.88 6.95 -5.17
N ALA A 126 -7.07 6.26 -4.05
CA ALA A 126 -6.29 6.46 -2.82
C ALA A 126 -4.86 5.92 -2.91
N VAL A 127 -4.70 4.73 -3.51
CA VAL A 127 -3.42 4.02 -3.53
C VAL A 127 -3.01 3.68 -4.95
N THR A 128 -1.71 3.52 -5.17
CA THR A 128 -1.16 3.23 -6.50
C THR A 128 -1.52 1.82 -6.95
N HIS A 129 -2.00 1.67 -8.19
CA HIS A 129 -2.23 0.36 -8.76
C HIS A 129 -0.96 -0.12 -9.49
N PHE A 130 -0.19 -0.98 -8.83
CA PHE A 130 1.01 -1.61 -9.40
C PHE A 130 0.69 -2.77 -10.36
N SER A 131 -0.14 -2.50 -11.37
CA SER A 131 -0.50 -3.52 -12.35
C SER A 131 0.69 -3.90 -13.24
N PRO A 132 0.68 -5.10 -13.87
CA PRO A 132 1.62 -5.42 -14.94
C PRO A 132 1.73 -4.27 -15.96
N GLY A 133 2.96 -3.95 -16.39
CA GLY A 133 3.26 -2.84 -17.29
C GLY A 133 3.35 -1.46 -16.64
N SER A 134 2.90 -1.25 -15.39
CA SER A 134 2.96 0.06 -14.73
C SER A 134 4.37 0.56 -14.43
N TYR A 135 5.35 -0.35 -14.31
CA TYR A 135 6.73 -0.02 -13.91
C TYR A 135 7.41 1.00 -14.84
N GLN A 136 7.16 0.93 -16.15
CA GLN A 136 7.74 1.87 -17.09
C GLN A 136 7.24 3.31 -16.86
N HIS A 137 6.02 3.46 -16.35
CA HIS A 137 5.34 4.74 -16.13
C HIS A 137 5.60 5.35 -14.73
N ARG A 138 6.11 4.55 -13.78
CA ARG A 138 6.56 5.05 -12.47
C ARG A 138 7.77 5.97 -12.65
N PRO A 139 7.83 7.12 -11.96
CA PRO A 139 8.96 8.03 -12.07
C PRO A 139 10.14 7.58 -11.22
N PHE A 140 11.33 8.09 -11.54
CA PHE A 140 12.48 8.09 -10.65
C PHE A 140 12.40 9.27 -9.66
N GLN A 141 13.24 9.27 -8.63
CA GLN A 141 13.31 10.38 -7.67
C GLN A 141 13.83 11.67 -8.33
N ALA A 142 14.89 11.56 -9.14
CA ALA A 142 15.38 12.67 -9.94
C ALA A 142 14.49 12.85 -11.18
N THR A 143 14.14 14.10 -11.45
CA THR A 143 13.30 14.47 -12.60
C THR A 143 14.10 15.22 -13.64
N THR A 144 13.50 15.45 -14.81
CA THR A 144 14.05 16.32 -15.87
C THR A 144 14.19 17.78 -15.43
N ILE A 145 13.51 18.20 -14.35
CA ILE A 145 13.62 19.55 -13.78
C ILE A 145 14.67 19.52 -12.64
N PRO A 146 15.82 20.22 -12.78
CA PRO A 146 17.00 20.00 -11.92
C PRO A 146 16.84 20.19 -10.41
N ASN A 147 15.77 20.81 -9.95
CA ASN A 147 15.51 21.11 -8.53
C ASN A 147 14.12 20.59 -8.09
N VAL A 148 13.53 19.68 -8.85
CA VAL A 148 12.28 19.01 -8.50
C VAL A 148 12.57 17.52 -8.35
N PHE A 149 12.20 16.97 -7.20
CA PHE A 149 12.37 15.56 -6.87
C PHE A 149 11.02 14.93 -6.55
N MET A 150 10.90 13.63 -6.78
CA MET A 150 9.68 12.87 -6.49
C MET A 150 9.89 11.92 -5.31
N ALA A 151 8.85 11.80 -4.49
CA ALA A 151 8.75 10.86 -3.39
C ALA A 151 7.36 10.20 -3.36
N GLY A 152 7.28 9.07 -2.67
CA GLY A 152 6.09 8.26 -2.51
C GLY A 152 6.32 6.79 -2.89
N ASP A 153 5.41 5.94 -2.45
CA ASP A 153 5.41 4.49 -2.71
C ASP A 153 5.55 4.12 -4.20
N TRP A 154 4.98 4.96 -5.05
CA TRP A 154 4.93 4.87 -6.51
C TRP A 154 6.25 5.18 -7.22
N VAL A 155 7.26 5.73 -6.53
CA VAL A 155 8.57 6.05 -7.12
C VAL A 155 9.44 4.79 -7.28
N LYS A 156 10.07 4.62 -8.44
CA LYS A 156 10.95 3.49 -8.77
C LYS A 156 12.44 3.84 -8.63
N GLY A 157 13.29 2.81 -8.62
CA GLY A 157 14.74 2.98 -8.64
C GLY A 157 15.36 3.52 -7.36
N VAL A 158 14.65 3.48 -6.23
CA VAL A 158 15.24 3.74 -4.91
C VAL A 158 15.89 2.45 -4.40
N PRO A 159 17.22 2.44 -4.15
CA PRO A 159 17.96 1.26 -3.70
C PRO A 159 17.67 1.00 -2.22
N HIS A 160 16.56 0.33 -1.95
CA HIS A 160 16.10 -0.01 -0.61
C HIS A 160 15.23 -1.27 -0.66
N GLY A 161 15.25 -2.08 0.40
CA GLY A 161 14.51 -3.34 0.47
C GLY A 161 12.99 -3.20 0.53
N ALA A 162 12.47 -2.08 1.02
CA ALA A 162 11.04 -1.77 0.92
C ALA A 162 10.68 -1.54 -0.55
N ASN A 163 10.02 -2.50 -1.19
CA ASN A 163 9.69 -2.45 -2.62
C ASN A 163 8.18 -2.50 -2.93
N GLY A 164 7.34 -2.64 -1.91
CA GLY A 164 5.88 -2.76 -2.03
C GLY A 164 5.09 -1.47 -1.81
N LEU A 165 3.76 -1.62 -1.88
CA LEU A 165 2.76 -0.68 -1.35
C LEU A 165 2.91 -0.61 0.17
N SER A 166 3.64 0.37 0.68
CA SER A 166 3.75 0.52 2.13
C SER A 166 4.02 1.96 2.53
N GLN A 167 3.59 2.26 3.76
CA GLN A 167 3.99 3.48 4.46
C GLN A 167 5.52 3.60 4.52
N GLU A 168 6.21 2.47 4.72
CA GLU A 168 7.67 2.39 4.73
C GLU A 168 8.29 2.89 3.43
N ARG A 169 7.79 2.46 2.26
CA ARG A 169 8.31 2.94 0.97
C ARG A 169 8.10 4.44 0.82
N ALA A 170 6.92 4.95 1.19
CA ALA A 170 6.63 6.39 1.13
C ALA A 170 7.58 7.19 2.05
N TYR A 171 7.84 6.69 3.26
CA TYR A 171 8.77 7.29 4.21
C TYR A 171 10.20 7.33 3.67
N VAL A 172 10.73 6.18 3.25
CA VAL A 172 12.11 6.03 2.73
C VAL A 172 12.34 6.88 1.49
N THR A 173 11.39 6.89 0.56
CA THR A 173 11.50 7.71 -0.65
C THR A 173 11.42 9.20 -0.32
N GLY A 174 10.68 9.59 0.73
CA GLY A 174 10.68 10.95 1.26
C GLY A 174 12.05 11.38 1.78
N LEU A 175 12.65 10.56 2.65
CA LEU A 175 14.01 10.82 3.16
C LEU A 175 15.05 10.84 2.04
N SER A 176 14.95 9.90 1.10
CA SER A 176 15.85 9.82 -0.06
C SER A 176 15.74 11.07 -0.94
N ALA A 177 14.53 11.56 -1.19
CA ALA A 177 14.32 12.79 -1.95
C ALA A 177 14.86 14.02 -1.20
N ALA A 178 14.72 14.08 0.12
CA ALA A 178 15.31 15.14 0.95
C ALA A 178 16.85 15.14 0.84
N ASN A 179 17.49 13.97 0.83
CA ASN A 179 18.93 13.84 0.63
C ASN A 179 19.37 14.36 -0.75
N LEU A 180 18.57 14.12 -1.80
CA LEU A 180 18.82 14.70 -3.12
C LEU A 180 18.71 16.23 -3.11
N VAL A 181 17.74 16.80 -2.39
CA VAL A 181 17.61 18.25 -2.21
C VAL A 181 18.84 18.82 -1.51
N ILE A 182 19.29 18.21 -0.41
CA ILE A 182 20.47 18.64 0.35
C ILE A 182 21.70 18.65 -0.55
N SER A 183 21.93 17.54 -1.26
CA SER A 183 23.03 17.40 -2.22
C SER A 183 22.96 18.45 -3.34
N ARG A 184 21.76 18.72 -3.87
CA ARG A 184 21.55 19.67 -4.97
C ARG A 184 21.77 21.13 -4.58
N LEU A 185 21.41 21.50 -3.35
CA LEU A 185 21.56 22.86 -2.83
C LEU A 185 22.98 23.14 -2.33
N ASP A 186 23.67 22.11 -1.82
CA ASP A 186 25.04 22.18 -1.32
C ASP A 186 25.28 23.33 -0.33
N ARG A 187 24.38 23.45 0.66
CA ARG A 187 24.39 24.50 1.69
C ARG A 187 24.74 23.97 3.08
N GLY A 188 25.48 22.87 3.18
CA GLY A 188 25.88 22.27 4.46
C GLY A 188 24.74 21.57 5.21
N GLY A 189 23.70 21.11 4.51
CA GLY A 189 22.66 20.28 5.12
C GLY A 189 23.18 18.88 5.47
N GLN A 190 22.61 18.25 6.49
CA GLN A 190 22.95 16.89 6.90
C GLN A 190 21.97 15.88 6.28
N PRO A 191 22.43 14.96 5.41
CA PRO A 191 21.57 13.90 4.88
C PRO A 191 21.01 13.01 5.98
N ALA A 192 19.75 12.61 5.84
CA ALA A 192 19.13 11.60 6.69
C ALA A 192 19.80 10.25 6.49
N GLN A 193 20.07 9.56 7.60
CA GLN A 193 20.46 8.15 7.58
C GLN A 193 19.23 7.30 7.25
N ILE A 194 19.33 6.48 6.21
CA ILE A 194 18.27 5.55 5.80
C ILE A 194 18.80 4.15 6.08
N LEU A 195 18.19 3.47 7.05
CA LEU A 195 18.51 2.10 7.39
C LEU A 195 17.84 1.19 6.37
N ASP A 196 18.59 0.24 5.82
CA ASP A 196 18.01 -0.76 4.91
C ASP A 196 17.33 -1.89 5.71
N VAL A 197 16.57 -2.71 5.01
CA VAL A 197 15.96 -3.91 5.58
C VAL A 197 17.01 -4.94 5.96
N GLU A 198 16.64 -5.86 6.84
CA GLU A 198 17.50 -7.01 7.15
C GLU A 198 17.79 -7.83 5.88
N PRO A 199 19.03 -8.31 5.72
CA PRO A 199 19.39 -9.16 4.60
C PRO A 199 18.62 -10.48 4.66
N ASP A 200 18.41 -11.09 3.49
CA ASP A 200 17.85 -12.44 3.39
C ASP A 200 18.64 -13.41 4.28
N GLU A 201 17.94 -14.36 4.91
CA GLU A 201 18.58 -15.45 5.63
C GLU A 201 19.57 -16.20 4.72
N PRO A 202 20.72 -16.68 5.24
CA PRO A 202 21.81 -17.20 4.40
C PRO A 202 21.38 -18.29 3.42
N HIS A 203 20.46 -19.18 3.83
CA HIS A 203 19.97 -20.26 2.98
C HIS A 203 19.02 -19.75 1.88
N ILE A 204 18.23 -18.70 2.14
CA ILE A 204 17.40 -18.02 1.14
C ILE A 204 18.30 -17.28 0.14
N ALA A 205 19.31 -16.57 0.63
CA ALA A 205 20.27 -15.86 -0.21
C ALA A 205 21.01 -16.83 -1.16
N ALA A 206 21.47 -17.97 -0.64
CA ALA A 206 22.13 -19.02 -1.41
C ALA A 206 21.19 -19.62 -2.46
N ALA A 207 19.94 -19.95 -2.10
CA ALA A 207 18.96 -20.48 -3.03
C ALA A 207 18.64 -19.46 -4.16
N ARG A 208 18.45 -18.18 -3.82
CA ARG A 208 18.24 -17.11 -4.82
C ARG A 208 19.44 -16.97 -5.75
N ALA A 209 20.67 -17.05 -5.23
CA ALA A 209 21.88 -16.97 -6.04
C ALA A 209 21.98 -18.16 -7.02
N ALA A 210 21.69 -19.38 -6.55
CA ALA A 210 21.67 -20.57 -7.40
C ALA A 210 20.62 -20.46 -8.51
N VAL A 211 19.38 -20.04 -8.18
CA VAL A 211 18.32 -19.83 -9.18
C VAL A 211 18.71 -18.76 -10.20
N ARG A 212 19.30 -17.64 -9.76
CA ARG A 212 19.80 -16.60 -10.68
C ARG A 212 20.88 -17.16 -11.63
N GLY A 213 21.85 -17.90 -11.11
CA GLY A 213 22.89 -18.52 -11.95
C GLY A 213 22.31 -19.50 -12.97
N LEU A 214 21.35 -20.34 -12.57
CA LEU A 214 20.66 -21.26 -13.49
C LEU A 214 19.90 -20.50 -14.59
N ARG A 215 19.21 -19.40 -14.23
CA ARG A 215 18.51 -18.54 -15.21
C ARG A 215 19.47 -17.91 -16.21
N GLU A 216 20.61 -17.42 -15.75
CA GLU A 216 21.62 -16.82 -16.62
C GLU A 216 22.18 -17.83 -17.61
N VAL A 217 22.48 -19.05 -17.14
CA VAL A 217 22.92 -20.16 -18.01
C VAL A 217 21.84 -20.56 -19.01
N ALA A 218 20.60 -20.72 -18.57
CA ALA A 218 19.48 -21.06 -19.45
C ALA A 218 19.25 -19.96 -20.51
N ALA A 219 19.27 -18.69 -20.10
CA ALA A 219 19.13 -17.56 -21.01
C ALA A 219 20.26 -17.49 -22.04
N ALA A 220 21.51 -17.77 -21.63
CA ALA A 220 22.66 -17.87 -22.53
C ALA A 220 22.53 -19.02 -23.53
N ALA A 221 21.89 -20.13 -23.14
CA ALA A 221 21.57 -21.26 -24.01
C ALA A 221 20.32 -21.03 -24.89
N GLY A 222 19.74 -19.83 -24.88
CA GLY A 222 18.55 -19.47 -25.66
C GLY A 222 17.22 -19.95 -25.05
N LEU A 223 17.24 -20.56 -23.87
CA LEU A 223 16.05 -20.98 -23.14
C LEU A 223 15.53 -19.80 -22.30
N ARG A 224 14.46 -19.15 -22.78
CA ARG A 224 13.73 -18.13 -22.02
C ARG A 224 12.44 -18.74 -21.49
N SER A 225 12.39 -19.02 -20.19
CA SER A 225 11.16 -19.43 -19.50
C SER A 225 10.87 -18.46 -18.37
N PRO A 226 9.61 -18.04 -18.16
CA PRO A 226 9.20 -17.30 -16.98
C PRO A 226 9.21 -18.17 -15.70
N PHE A 227 9.39 -19.49 -15.85
CA PHE A 227 9.37 -20.48 -14.76
C PHE A 227 10.74 -21.09 -14.44
N LEU A 228 11.75 -20.88 -15.29
CA LEU A 228 13.16 -21.14 -14.95
C LEU A 228 13.67 -19.92 -14.20
#